data_AF-A0AAD6Z4S7-F1
#
_entry.id   AF-A0AAD6Z4S7-F1
#
_cell.length_a   1.000
_cell.length_b   1.000
_cell.length_c   1.000
_cell.angle_alpha   90.00
_cell.angle_beta   90.00
_cell.angle_gamma   90.00
#
_symmetry.space_group_name_H-M   'P 1'
#
loop_
_entity.id
_entity.type
_entity.pdbx_description
1 polymer ?
#
loop_
_entity_poly.entity_id
_entity_poly.type
_entity_poly.pdbx_seq_one_letter_code
_entity_poly.pdbx_strand_id
1 'polypeptide(L)'
;MAPTTKKKPTNHNHASSRVGPGAQHLSPLKARNNRKKKKVYGLGHEAHLARLRAELDALRGDAGPSEAPQPPLGHEMPVVPDEDASMDDWVDEPLQERADFAPLPPLPPAAPIGPLPTRKERAEKNVRQQCASWTVLLPKLDEPYAQYQHDSHGQPPTFAPLSIAHDCTASCEALIHSTVQCLYISHTQQIRVITCQCMPVGVLLVRHGIFPASPTRPRTGVSIDLLEIYRALFERSCDAITALAAALHTIYDRRGFKVLSSRVGPYYVPVNIR
;
A
#
# COMPACT_ATOMS: atom_id res chain seq x y z
N MET A 1 18.63 -55.15 51.64
CA MET A 1 19.32 -54.34 50.61
C MET A 1 18.24 -53.73 49.70
N ALA A 2 18.39 -52.44 49.37
CA ALA A 2 17.41 -51.51 48.76
C ALA A 2 16.89 -51.95 47.36
N PRO A 3 15.95 -51.24 46.67
CA PRO A 3 15.38 -49.91 46.96
C PRO A 3 13.88 -49.70 46.66
N THR A 4 13.48 -48.49 47.01
CA THR A 4 12.18 -47.81 46.93
C THR A 4 11.76 -47.44 45.50
N THR A 5 10.46 -47.60 45.18
CA THR A 5 9.85 -46.98 43.99
C THR A 5 8.96 -45.80 44.41
N LYS A 6 9.47 -44.60 44.16
CA LYS A 6 8.76 -43.31 44.31
C LYS A 6 7.56 -43.24 43.35
N LYS A 7 6.34 -43.12 43.89
CA LYS A 7 5.16 -42.69 43.13
C LYS A 7 5.30 -41.21 42.79
N LYS A 8 5.33 -40.87 41.50
CA LYS A 8 5.26 -39.50 40.98
C LYS A 8 3.80 -39.03 41.07
N PRO A 9 3.50 -37.87 41.69
CA PRO A 9 2.15 -37.35 41.70
C PRO A 9 1.75 -36.78 40.33
N THR A 10 0.50 -37.03 39.98
CA THR A 10 -0.26 -36.53 38.85
C THR A 10 -0.32 -35.00 38.89
N ASN A 11 0.18 -34.36 37.83
CA ASN A 11 0.20 -32.92 37.68
C ASN A 11 -1.20 -32.45 37.24
N HIS A 12 -1.98 -31.91 38.17
CA HIS A 12 -3.22 -31.20 37.86
C HIS A 12 -2.88 -29.89 37.15
N ASN A 13 -3.15 -29.83 35.84
CA ASN A 13 -3.09 -28.58 35.09
C ASN A 13 -4.20 -27.65 35.60
N HIS A 14 -3.81 -26.59 36.29
CA HIS A 14 -4.68 -25.47 36.62
C HIS A 14 -5.21 -24.83 35.33
N ALA A 15 -6.52 -24.90 35.13
CA ALA A 15 -7.22 -24.14 34.12
C ALA A 15 -7.12 -22.65 34.46
N SER A 16 -6.45 -21.88 33.60
CA SER A 16 -6.48 -20.42 33.66
C SER A 16 -7.88 -19.95 33.29
N SER A 17 -8.70 -19.68 34.30
CA SER A 17 -10.01 -19.03 34.13
C SER A 17 -9.78 -17.59 33.66
N ARG A 18 -10.20 -17.28 32.43
CA ARG A 18 -10.30 -15.90 31.95
C ARG A 18 -11.74 -15.44 32.18
N VAL A 19 -11.95 -14.45 33.04
CA VAL A 19 -13.25 -13.83 33.26
C VAL A 19 -13.37 -12.61 32.35
N GLY A 20 -14.31 -12.67 31.40
CA GLY A 20 -14.65 -11.59 30.47
C GLY A 20 -15.66 -12.06 29.41
N PRO A 21 -16.45 -11.15 28.80
CA PRO A 21 -17.42 -11.52 27.75
C PRO A 21 -16.68 -12.12 26.55
N GLY A 22 -16.87 -13.43 26.34
CA GLY A 22 -16.09 -14.25 25.39
C GLY A 22 -15.61 -15.60 25.95
N ALA A 23 -15.78 -15.84 27.26
CA ALA A 23 -15.33 -17.08 27.92
C ALA A 23 -16.13 -18.37 27.56
N GLN A 24 -17.11 -18.29 26.66
CA GLN A 24 -18.02 -19.40 26.33
C GLN A 24 -17.54 -20.28 25.16
N HIS A 25 -16.51 -19.85 24.41
CA HIS A 25 -15.93 -20.64 23.32
C HIS A 25 -14.55 -21.16 23.70
N LEU A 26 -14.50 -22.39 24.22
CA LEU A 26 -13.25 -23.14 24.38
C LEU A 26 -12.88 -23.78 23.04
N SER A 27 -12.16 -23.04 22.19
CA SER A 27 -11.46 -23.67 21.05
C SER A 27 -10.45 -24.69 21.59
N PRO A 28 -10.40 -25.93 21.08
CA PRO A 28 -9.42 -26.91 21.50
C PRO A 28 -8.00 -26.32 21.31
N LEU A 29 -7.27 -26.16 22.41
CA LEU A 29 -5.89 -25.70 22.37
C LEU A 29 -5.04 -26.81 21.75
N LYS A 30 -4.79 -26.70 20.45
CA LYS A 30 -3.93 -27.62 19.71
C LYS A 30 -2.52 -27.52 20.32
N ALA A 31 -2.07 -28.60 20.95
CA ALA A 31 -0.75 -28.67 21.56
C ALA A 31 0.32 -28.21 20.56
N ARG A 32 1.10 -27.21 20.94
CA ARG A 32 2.14 -26.61 20.09
C ARG A 32 3.20 -27.68 19.80
N ASN A 33 3.20 -28.19 18.56
CA ASN A 33 4.17 -29.18 18.13
C ASN A 33 5.55 -28.51 17.97
N ASN A 34 6.38 -28.57 19.01
CA ASN A 34 7.73 -28.00 19.04
C ASN A 34 8.71 -28.68 18.07
N ARG A 35 8.30 -29.73 17.35
CA ARG A 35 9.14 -30.49 16.41
C ARG A 35 9.36 -29.76 15.06
N LYS A 36 8.67 -28.63 14.81
CA LYS A 36 8.80 -27.84 13.57
C LYS A 36 9.78 -26.64 13.64
N LYS A 37 10.78 -26.69 14.54
CA LYS A 37 11.86 -25.67 14.60
C LYS A 37 13.13 -26.07 13.84
N LYS A 38 13.05 -26.85 12.75
CA LYS A 38 14.21 -27.03 11.88
C LYS A 38 14.35 -25.77 11.02
N LYS A 39 15.38 -24.95 11.29
CA LYS A 39 15.89 -23.97 10.32
C LYS A 39 16.21 -24.76 9.06
N VAL A 40 15.45 -24.53 7.99
CA VAL A 40 15.80 -25.02 6.65
C VAL A 40 16.93 -24.12 6.18
N TYR A 41 18.17 -24.59 6.31
CA TYR A 41 19.30 -24.00 5.62
C TYR A 41 19.13 -24.38 4.15
N GLY A 42 18.90 -23.39 3.29
CA GLY A 42 18.82 -23.60 1.85
C GLY A 42 20.18 -24.05 1.34
N LEU A 43 20.42 -25.36 1.30
CA LEU A 43 21.56 -25.94 0.61
C LEU A 43 21.49 -25.46 -0.85
N GLY A 44 22.42 -24.59 -1.23
CA GLY A 44 22.54 -24.07 -2.59
C GLY A 44 22.37 -22.57 -2.74
N HIS A 45 21.90 -21.82 -1.73
CA HIS A 45 21.78 -20.36 -1.87
C HIS A 45 23.15 -19.69 -2.00
N GLU A 46 24.13 -20.11 -1.19
CA GLU A 46 25.51 -19.60 -1.29
C GLU A 46 26.18 -20.00 -2.59
N ALA A 47 25.94 -21.24 -3.08
CA ALA A 47 26.45 -21.69 -4.36
C ALA A 47 25.84 -20.90 -5.54
N HIS A 48 24.55 -20.55 -5.45
CA HIS A 48 23.87 -19.72 -6.42
C HIS A 48 24.42 -18.28 -6.44
N LEU A 49 24.66 -17.69 -5.26
CA LEU A 49 25.29 -16.38 -5.14
C LEU A 49 26.73 -16.36 -5.67
N ALA A 50 27.51 -17.43 -5.42
CA ALA A 50 28.85 -17.56 -5.96
C ALA A 50 28.85 -17.64 -7.49
N ARG A 51 27.91 -18.39 -8.08
CA ARG A 51 27.74 -18.47 -9.53
C ARG A 51 27.40 -17.11 -10.15
N LEU A 52 26.45 -16.38 -9.56
CA LEU A 52 26.05 -15.05 -10.04
C LEU A 52 27.18 -14.02 -9.95
N ARG A 53 28.03 -14.10 -8.92
CA ARG A 53 29.22 -13.24 -8.81
C ARG A 53 30.24 -13.54 -9.90
N ALA A 54 30.54 -14.83 -10.13
CA ALA A 54 31.44 -15.23 -11.21
C ALA A 54 30.94 -14.79 -12.59
N GLU A 55 29.63 -14.83 -12.81
CA GLU A 55 29.00 -14.37 -14.06
C GLU A 55 29.09 -12.84 -14.23
N LEU A 56 28.91 -12.06 -13.15
CA LEU A 56 29.14 -10.61 -13.18
C LEU A 56 30.59 -10.23 -13.44
N ASP A 57 31.54 -10.97 -12.86
CA ASP A 57 32.97 -10.71 -13.04
C ASP A 57 33.41 -11.07 -14.48
N ALA A 58 32.86 -12.13 -15.07
CA ALA A 58 33.10 -12.46 -16.49
C ALA A 58 32.59 -11.36 -17.42
N LEU A 59 31.38 -10.84 -17.17
CA LEU A 59 30.80 -9.73 -17.94
C LEU A 59 31.56 -8.42 -17.76
N ARG A 60 32.19 -8.19 -16.60
CA ARG A 60 33.07 -7.04 -16.35
C ARG A 60 34.44 -7.22 -17.00
N GLY A 61 34.93 -8.46 -17.13
CA GLY A 61 36.21 -8.78 -17.77
C GLY A 61 36.19 -8.66 -19.30
N ASP A 62 35.05 -8.91 -19.94
CA ASP A 62 34.86 -8.73 -21.39
C ASP A 62 34.74 -7.26 -21.82
N ALA A 63 34.66 -6.33 -20.86
CA ALA A 63 34.83 -4.90 -21.12
C ALA A 63 36.32 -4.53 -21.08
N GLY A 64 37.01 -4.74 -22.21
CA GLY A 64 38.32 -4.12 -22.47
C GLY A 64 38.25 -2.58 -22.36
N PRO A 65 39.39 -1.91 -22.09
CA PRO A 65 39.42 -0.58 -21.49
C PRO A 65 38.92 0.50 -22.46
N SER A 66 37.72 1.01 -22.20
CA SER A 66 37.28 2.31 -22.73
C SER A 66 37.49 3.36 -21.65
N GLU A 67 38.56 4.11 -21.87
CA GLU A 67 38.95 5.40 -21.32
C GLU A 67 37.82 6.17 -20.59
N ALA A 68 37.93 6.25 -19.25
CA ALA A 68 37.09 7.09 -18.42
C ALA A 68 37.64 8.52 -18.42
N PRO A 69 36.84 9.55 -18.80
CA PRO A 69 37.19 10.94 -18.51
C PRO A 69 37.13 11.20 -17.01
N GLN A 70 38.17 11.85 -16.51
CA GLN A 70 38.31 12.27 -15.11
C GLN A 70 37.13 13.13 -14.64
N PRO A 71 36.69 13.02 -13.37
CA PRO A 71 35.75 13.97 -12.79
C PRO A 71 36.47 15.29 -12.43
N PRO A 72 35.94 16.46 -12.82
CA PRO A 72 36.45 17.71 -12.30
C PRO A 72 36.08 17.89 -10.82
N LEU A 73 37.09 18.33 -10.10
CA LEU A 73 37.14 18.81 -8.72
C LEU A 73 35.93 19.68 -8.29
N GLY A 74 35.45 19.38 -7.08
CA GLY A 74 35.22 20.36 -6.03
C GLY A 74 34.19 21.47 -6.28
N HIS A 75 32.92 21.16 -6.04
CA HIS A 75 32.00 22.16 -5.50
C HIS A 75 31.60 21.77 -4.08
N GLU A 76 32.09 22.58 -3.16
CA GLU A 76 31.83 22.54 -1.73
C GLU A 76 30.32 22.68 -1.49
N MET A 77 29.74 21.69 -0.83
CA MET A 77 28.39 21.82 -0.27
C MET A 77 28.47 22.62 1.04
N PRO A 78 27.63 23.66 1.22
CA PRO A 78 27.47 24.30 2.51
C PRO A 78 26.88 23.31 3.53
N VAL A 79 27.54 23.22 4.67
CA VAL A 79 27.07 22.55 5.88
C VAL A 79 25.74 23.19 6.30
N VAL A 80 24.67 22.40 6.28
CA VAL A 80 23.39 22.78 6.89
C VAL A 80 23.42 22.26 8.33
N PRO A 81 23.28 23.10 9.36
CA PRO A 81 23.22 22.63 10.74
C PRO A 81 21.93 21.86 11.00
N ASP A 82 22.07 20.76 11.74
CA ASP A 82 20.99 20.05 12.40
C ASP A 82 20.25 20.99 13.36
N GLU A 83 18.96 21.20 13.13
CA GLU A 83 18.06 21.74 14.15
C GLU A 83 17.09 20.64 14.58
N ASP A 84 17.51 19.96 15.63
CA ASP A 84 16.68 19.15 16.49
C ASP A 84 15.54 20.00 17.05
N ALA A 85 14.31 19.66 16.68
CA ALA A 85 13.11 20.14 17.34
C ALA A 85 13.05 19.54 18.77
N SER A 86 13.63 20.27 19.72
CA SER A 86 13.50 20.02 21.16
C SER A 86 12.23 20.66 21.72
N MET A 87 11.61 19.89 22.60
CA MET A 87 10.46 20.16 23.45
C MET A 87 10.61 21.40 24.36
N ASP A 88 9.46 21.99 24.67
CA ASP A 88 9.09 22.74 25.87
C ASP A 88 9.72 24.12 26.15
N ASP A 89 8.93 25.18 25.97
CA ASP A 89 8.77 26.21 27.01
C ASP A 89 7.42 26.95 26.87
N TRP A 90 6.51 26.69 27.82
CA TRP A 90 5.31 27.50 28.04
C TRP A 90 5.68 28.57 29.05
N VAL A 91 5.91 29.80 28.60
CA VAL A 91 6.07 30.96 29.49
C VAL A 91 4.75 31.74 29.51
N ASP A 92 4.07 31.70 30.66
CA ASP A 92 2.91 32.55 30.96
C ASP A 92 3.35 34.03 30.98
N GLU A 93 2.87 34.80 30.01
CA GLU A 93 2.98 36.26 29.99
C GLU A 93 1.72 36.88 30.64
N PRO A 94 1.83 37.80 31.62
CA PRO A 94 0.67 38.28 32.35
C PRO A 94 -0.14 39.27 31.51
N LEU A 95 -1.44 38.98 31.39
CA LEU A 95 -2.44 39.86 30.78
C LEU A 95 -2.45 41.24 31.44
N GLN A 96 -1.99 42.25 30.71
CA GLN A 96 -2.16 43.64 31.11
C GLN A 96 -3.58 44.09 30.76
N GLU A 97 -4.40 44.27 31.79
CA GLU A 97 -5.75 44.83 31.73
C GLU A 97 -5.75 46.19 31.00
N ARG A 98 -6.36 46.23 29.82
CA ARG A 98 -6.91 47.46 29.25
C ARG A 98 -8.41 47.45 29.47
N ALA A 99 -8.82 48.18 30.52
CA ALA A 99 -10.21 48.54 30.74
C ALA A 99 -10.56 49.71 29.83
N ASP A 100 -11.19 49.41 28.69
CA ASP A 100 -12.00 50.36 27.91
C ASP A 100 -13.07 49.56 27.14
N PHE A 101 -14.09 49.07 27.86
CA PHE A 101 -15.25 48.44 27.26
C PHE A 101 -16.38 49.47 27.12
N ALA A 102 -16.57 49.98 25.90
CA ALA A 102 -17.85 50.55 25.50
C ALA A 102 -18.93 49.43 25.56
N PRO A 103 -20.17 49.70 26.02
CA PRO A 103 -21.20 48.67 26.12
C PRO A 103 -21.53 48.11 24.72
N LEU A 104 -21.17 46.84 24.48
CA LEU A 104 -21.61 46.11 23.29
C LEU A 104 -23.14 45.93 23.36
N PRO A 105 -23.86 46.07 22.23
CA PRO A 105 -25.29 45.82 22.18
C PRO A 105 -25.60 44.37 22.60
N PRO A 106 -26.79 44.11 23.19
CA PRO A 106 -27.14 42.79 23.69
C PRO A 106 -27.02 41.75 22.58
N LEU A 107 -26.20 40.72 22.81
CA LEU A 107 -26.15 39.54 21.95
C LEU A 107 -27.56 38.94 21.87
N PRO A 108 -28.06 38.59 20.67
CA PRO A 108 -29.33 37.89 20.55
C PRO A 108 -29.28 36.58 21.35
N PRO A 109 -30.41 36.15 21.95
CA PRO A 109 -30.44 34.93 22.75
C PRO A 109 -29.85 33.78 21.94
N ALA A 110 -28.82 33.13 22.51
CA ALA A 110 -28.14 32.01 21.89
C ALA A 110 -29.19 31.01 21.42
N ALA A 111 -29.24 30.77 20.11
CA ALA A 111 -30.09 29.74 19.55
C ALA A 111 -29.78 28.43 20.30
N PRO A 112 -30.80 27.67 20.73
CA PRO A 112 -30.57 26.43 21.45
C PRO A 112 -29.65 25.55 20.62
N ILE A 113 -28.46 25.28 21.14
CA ILE A 113 -27.50 24.35 20.55
C ILE A 113 -28.20 23.00 20.59
N GLY A 114 -28.75 22.58 19.45
CA GLY A 114 -29.37 21.28 19.31
C GLY A 114 -28.40 20.17 19.74
N PRO A 115 -28.91 19.00 20.17
CA PRO A 115 -28.05 17.92 20.63
C PRO A 115 -26.97 17.60 19.59
N LEU A 116 -25.72 17.59 20.03
CA LEU A 116 -24.59 17.21 19.19
C LEU A 116 -24.83 15.78 18.67
N PRO A 117 -24.62 15.54 17.36
CA PRO A 117 -24.87 14.23 16.77
C PRO A 117 -23.98 13.18 17.44
N THR A 118 -24.57 12.03 17.71
CA THR A 118 -23.90 10.89 18.30
C THR A 118 -22.78 10.40 17.37
N ARG A 119 -21.79 9.69 17.93
CA ARG A 119 -20.69 9.09 17.16
C ARG A 119 -21.21 8.21 16.02
N LYS A 120 -22.31 7.48 16.24
CA LYS A 120 -22.95 6.62 15.25
C LYS A 120 -23.52 7.43 14.08
N GLU A 121 -24.29 8.48 14.37
CA GLU A 121 -24.88 9.36 13.34
C GLU A 121 -23.80 10.05 12.49
N ARG A 122 -22.69 10.47 13.10
CA ARG A 122 -21.56 11.05 12.36
C ARG A 122 -20.91 10.03 11.42
N ALA A 123 -20.72 8.78 11.88
CA ALA A 123 -20.16 7.73 11.05
C ALA A 123 -21.06 7.40 9.85
N GLU A 124 -22.37 7.27 10.07
CA GLU A 124 -23.33 7.03 9.00
C GLU A 124 -23.36 8.17 7.98
N LYS A 125 -23.33 9.42 8.45
CA LYS A 125 -23.24 10.60 7.57
C LYS A 125 -21.98 10.57 6.71
N ASN A 126 -20.84 10.22 7.28
CA ASN A 126 -19.57 10.10 6.55
C ASN A 126 -19.63 9.01 5.47
N VAL A 127 -20.20 7.84 5.78
CA VAL A 127 -20.37 6.75 4.79
C VAL A 127 -21.27 7.19 3.64
N ARG A 128 -22.40 7.84 3.93
CA ARG A 128 -23.30 8.37 2.88
C ARG A 128 -22.59 9.40 2.00
N GLN A 129 -21.80 10.30 2.61
CA GLN A 129 -21.04 11.29 1.86
C GLN A 129 -19.97 10.63 0.98
N GLN A 130 -19.22 9.65 1.50
CA GLN A 130 -18.24 8.91 0.70
C GLN A 130 -18.88 8.17 -0.47
N CYS A 131 -20.03 7.53 -0.26
CA CYS A 131 -20.78 6.85 -1.31
C CYS A 131 -21.25 7.84 -2.40
N ALA A 132 -21.77 9.00 -2.00
CA ALA A 132 -22.15 10.06 -2.94
C ALA A 132 -20.93 10.56 -3.75
N SER A 133 -19.79 10.79 -3.09
CA SER A 133 -18.55 11.19 -3.77
C SER A 133 -18.05 10.14 -4.76
N TRP A 134 -18.14 8.84 -4.42
CA TRP A 134 -17.80 7.75 -5.34
C TRP A 134 -18.72 7.72 -6.55
N THR A 135 -20.02 7.92 -6.35
CA THR A 135 -21.01 7.94 -7.44
C THR A 135 -20.69 9.03 -8.48
N VAL A 136 -20.14 10.16 -8.04
CA VAL A 136 -19.70 11.25 -8.93
C VAL A 136 -18.34 10.98 -9.58
N LEU A 137 -17.43 10.29 -8.88
CA LEU A 137 -16.07 10.04 -9.36
C LEU A 137 -16.01 8.89 -10.36
N LEU A 138 -16.65 7.75 -10.07
CA LEU A 138 -16.51 6.51 -10.87
C LEU A 138 -16.74 6.72 -12.37
N PRO A 139 -17.79 7.42 -12.84
CA PRO A 139 -18.00 7.62 -14.27
C PRO A 139 -16.89 8.43 -14.96
N LYS A 140 -16.13 9.23 -14.19
CA LYS A 140 -15.00 10.01 -14.71
C LYS A 140 -13.73 9.15 -14.84
N LEU A 141 -13.71 7.96 -14.25
CA LEU A 141 -12.56 7.06 -14.26
C LEU A 141 -12.58 6.08 -15.43
N ASP A 142 -13.71 5.92 -16.13
CA ASP A 142 -13.83 4.95 -17.22
C ASP A 142 -12.86 5.25 -18.37
N GLU A 143 -12.85 6.49 -18.85
CA GLU A 143 -11.95 6.95 -19.91
C GLU A 143 -10.45 6.83 -19.53
N PRO A 144 -9.96 7.37 -18.40
CA PRO A 144 -8.56 7.21 -18.03
C PRO A 144 -8.17 5.76 -17.75
N TYR A 145 -9.11 4.92 -17.31
CA TYR A 145 -8.87 3.48 -17.16
C TYR A 145 -8.69 2.80 -18.52
N ALA A 146 -9.55 3.11 -19.50
CA ALA A 146 -9.43 2.58 -20.86
C ALA A 146 -8.11 3.01 -21.52
N GLN A 147 -7.71 4.27 -21.35
CA GLN A 147 -6.41 4.78 -21.80
C GLN A 147 -5.25 4.00 -21.17
N TYR A 148 -5.29 3.80 -19.86
CA TYR A 148 -4.28 3.01 -19.16
C TYR A 148 -4.20 1.55 -19.68
N GLN A 149 -5.35 0.92 -19.92
CA GLN A 149 -5.38 -0.44 -20.49
C GLN A 149 -4.80 -0.48 -21.90
N HIS A 150 -5.07 0.53 -22.72
CA HIS A 150 -4.50 0.64 -24.06
C HIS A 150 -2.98 0.81 -24.02
N ASP A 151 -2.50 1.74 -23.21
CA ASP A 151 -1.07 2.09 -23.10
C ASP A 151 -0.23 0.96 -22.49
N SER A 152 -0.81 0.20 -21.56
CA SER A 152 -0.16 -0.94 -20.90
C SER A 152 -0.21 -2.24 -21.72
N HIS A 153 -1.00 -2.29 -22.80
CA HIS A 153 -1.15 -3.50 -23.61
C HIS A 153 0.16 -3.82 -24.37
N GLY A 154 0.70 -5.01 -24.13
CA GLY A 154 1.96 -5.47 -24.71
C GLY A 154 3.20 -4.81 -24.12
N GLN A 155 3.05 -3.92 -23.13
CA GLN A 155 4.16 -3.25 -22.47
C GLN A 155 4.57 -3.99 -21.19
N PRO A 156 5.87 -4.07 -20.88
CA PRO A 156 6.30 -4.56 -19.58
C PRO A 156 5.76 -3.62 -18.48
N PRO A 157 5.52 -4.12 -17.26
CA PRO A 157 5.06 -3.28 -16.15
C PRO A 157 6.00 -2.10 -15.97
N THR A 158 5.54 -0.90 -16.27
CA THR A 158 6.37 0.31 -16.17
C THR A 158 6.60 0.61 -14.70
N PHE A 159 7.84 0.98 -14.34
CA PHE A 159 8.14 1.47 -13.00
C PHE A 159 7.34 2.74 -12.73
N ALA A 160 6.69 2.79 -11.58
CA ALA A 160 5.88 3.94 -11.21
C ALA A 160 6.77 5.19 -11.03
N PRO A 161 6.38 6.33 -11.60
CA PRO A 161 7.14 7.57 -11.43
C PRO A 161 7.05 8.06 -9.98
N LEU A 162 8.13 8.66 -9.48
CA LEU A 162 8.18 9.29 -8.15
C LEU A 162 7.25 10.51 -8.04
N SER A 163 6.93 11.13 -9.18
CA SER A 163 6.06 12.30 -9.27
C SER A 163 5.14 12.19 -10.48
N ILE A 164 3.89 12.54 -10.28
CA ILE A 164 2.85 12.60 -11.30
C ILE A 164 2.36 14.05 -11.36
N ALA A 165 2.36 14.63 -12.55
CA ALA A 165 1.85 15.99 -12.79
C ALA A 165 0.65 15.92 -13.75
N HIS A 166 -0.19 16.95 -13.71
CA HIS A 166 -1.30 17.06 -14.65
C HIS A 166 -0.81 17.47 -16.05
N ASP A 167 -1.51 17.01 -17.09
CA ASP A 167 -1.25 17.40 -18.49
C ASP A 167 -2.25 18.47 -18.98
N CYS A 168 -2.77 19.31 -18.08
CA CYS A 168 -3.75 20.32 -18.42
C CYS A 168 -3.15 21.40 -19.33
N THR A 169 -3.78 21.65 -20.48
CA THR A 169 -3.40 22.69 -21.44
C THR A 169 -3.94 24.08 -21.08
N ALA A 170 -4.94 24.15 -20.19
CA ALA A 170 -5.38 25.41 -19.61
C ALA A 170 -4.35 25.83 -18.55
N SER A 171 -3.89 27.08 -18.60
CA SER A 171 -2.93 27.68 -17.68
C SER A 171 -3.53 27.80 -16.27
N CYS A 172 -3.63 26.68 -15.56
CA CYS A 172 -4.19 26.60 -14.23
C CYS A 172 -3.15 27.02 -13.19
N GLU A 173 -3.41 28.13 -12.49
CA GLU A 173 -2.52 28.62 -11.43
C GLU A 173 -2.71 27.89 -10.09
N ALA A 174 -3.90 27.36 -9.84
CA ALA A 174 -4.22 26.65 -8.60
C ALA A 174 -3.77 25.17 -8.66
N LEU A 175 -2.52 24.94 -8.26
CA LEU A 175 -1.95 23.60 -8.14
C LEU A 175 -2.16 23.03 -6.74
N ILE A 176 -2.67 21.81 -6.68
CA ILE A 176 -2.84 21.05 -5.44
C ILE A 176 -1.77 19.96 -5.41
N HIS A 177 -0.87 20.08 -4.44
CA HIS A 177 0.14 19.09 -4.14
C HIS A 177 -0.40 18.10 -3.11
N SER A 178 -0.35 16.82 -3.45
CA SER A 178 -0.74 15.75 -2.55
C SER A 178 0.28 14.62 -2.61
N THR A 179 0.36 13.88 -1.52
CA THR A 179 1.27 12.75 -1.41
C THR A 179 0.45 11.50 -1.14
N VAL A 180 0.65 10.48 -1.98
CA VAL A 180 -0.17 9.25 -1.95
C VAL A 180 0.74 8.05 -1.75
N GLN A 181 0.42 7.21 -0.76
CA GLN A 181 1.09 5.93 -0.55
C GLN A 181 0.49 4.88 -1.50
N CYS A 182 1.27 4.40 -2.44
CA CYS A 182 0.84 3.46 -3.46
C CYS A 182 1.33 2.04 -3.17
N LEU A 183 0.44 1.07 -3.35
CA LEU A 183 0.70 -0.36 -3.18
C LEU A 183 0.84 -1.00 -4.56
N TYR A 184 2.03 -1.50 -4.88
CA TYR A 184 2.31 -2.29 -6.08
C TYR A 184 2.47 -3.76 -5.72
N ILE A 185 2.57 -4.62 -6.73
CA ILE A 185 2.75 -6.06 -6.57
C ILE A 185 4.06 -6.38 -5.83
N SER A 186 5.14 -5.66 -6.16
CA SER A 186 6.49 -5.95 -5.65
C SER A 186 6.92 -5.08 -4.47
N HIS A 187 6.33 -3.89 -4.32
CA HIS A 187 6.78 -2.89 -3.36
C HIS A 187 5.67 -1.88 -3.04
N THR A 188 5.96 -1.02 -2.07
CA THR A 188 5.12 0.12 -1.72
C THR A 188 5.93 1.39 -1.92
N GLN A 189 5.35 2.43 -2.51
CA GLN A 189 6.05 3.68 -2.80
C GLN A 189 5.18 4.88 -2.51
N GLN A 190 5.80 5.96 -2.04
CA GLN A 190 5.11 7.23 -1.87
C GLN A 190 5.36 8.10 -3.11
N ILE A 191 4.29 8.57 -3.73
CA ILE A 191 4.34 9.41 -4.93
C ILE A 191 3.83 10.82 -4.63
N ARG A 192 4.43 11.81 -5.28
CA ARG A 192 3.93 13.19 -5.28
C ARG A 192 2.98 13.37 -6.45
N VAL A 193 1.80 13.92 -6.19
CA VAL A 193 0.75 14.12 -7.20
C VAL A 193 0.39 15.59 -7.23
N ILE A 194 0.64 16.21 -8.38
CA ILE A 194 0.35 17.62 -8.66
C ILE A 194 -0.88 17.65 -9.54
N THR A 195 -1.96 18.24 -9.03
CA THR A 195 -3.27 18.28 -9.69
C THR A 195 -3.73 19.72 -9.87
N CYS A 196 -4.62 19.95 -10.84
CA CYS A 196 -5.29 21.23 -11.03
C CYS A 196 -6.80 21.05 -10.86
N GLN A 197 -7.56 22.15 -10.82
CA GLN A 197 -9.03 22.09 -10.68
C GLN A 197 -9.72 21.34 -11.83
N CYS A 198 -9.12 21.32 -13.02
CA CYS A 198 -9.66 20.64 -14.20
C CYS A 198 -9.51 19.10 -14.14
N MET A 199 -8.52 18.60 -13.40
CA MET A 199 -8.16 17.18 -13.36
C MET A 199 -8.14 16.70 -11.90
N PRO A 200 -9.21 16.04 -11.43
CA PRO A 200 -9.24 15.57 -10.06
C PRO A 200 -8.18 14.48 -9.84
N VAL A 201 -7.64 14.42 -8.62
CA VAL A 201 -6.58 13.47 -8.24
C VAL A 201 -6.89 12.01 -8.60
N GLY A 202 -8.14 11.58 -8.47
CA GLY A 202 -8.53 10.21 -8.81
C GLY A 202 -8.36 9.87 -10.30
N VAL A 203 -8.67 10.81 -11.19
CA VAL A 203 -8.52 10.64 -12.65
C VAL A 203 -7.04 10.52 -13.02
N LEU A 204 -6.21 11.40 -12.44
CA LEU A 204 -4.77 11.40 -12.70
C LEU A 204 -4.11 10.10 -12.18
N LEU A 205 -4.47 9.65 -10.97
CA LEU A 205 -3.98 8.39 -10.42
C LEU A 205 -4.33 7.20 -11.32
N VAL A 206 -5.58 7.10 -11.78
CA VAL A 206 -6.04 5.98 -12.61
C VAL A 206 -5.35 5.95 -13.97
N ARG A 207 -5.11 7.12 -14.58
CA ARG A 207 -4.35 7.23 -15.84
C ARG A 207 -2.94 6.67 -15.72
N HIS A 208 -2.34 6.73 -14.53
CA HIS A 208 -1.04 6.13 -14.22
C HIS A 208 -1.12 4.73 -13.60
N GLY A 209 -2.28 4.06 -13.68
CA GLY A 209 -2.42 2.68 -13.22
C GLY A 209 -2.63 2.54 -11.71
N ILE A 210 -3.11 3.57 -11.02
CA ILE A 210 -3.31 3.56 -9.56
C ILE A 210 -4.77 3.87 -9.25
N PHE A 211 -5.44 2.95 -8.58
CA PHE A 211 -6.80 3.14 -8.10
C PHE A 211 -6.78 3.83 -6.71
N PRO A 212 -7.44 4.98 -6.53
CA PRO A 212 -7.47 5.68 -5.24
C PRO A 212 -8.31 4.91 -4.20
N ALA A 213 -7.90 4.91 -2.93
CA ALA A 213 -8.71 4.31 -1.85
C ALA A 213 -9.83 5.24 -1.33
N SER A 214 -9.85 6.51 -1.75
CA SER A 214 -10.83 7.51 -1.33
C SER A 214 -11.09 8.50 -2.47
N PRO A 215 -12.35 8.94 -2.67
CA PRO A 215 -12.72 9.72 -3.85
C PRO A 215 -12.31 11.20 -3.74
N THR A 216 -12.23 11.75 -2.52
CA THR A 216 -11.98 13.18 -2.31
C THR A 216 -10.52 13.48 -1.97
N ARG A 217 -9.89 12.64 -1.14
CA ARG A 217 -8.51 12.86 -0.69
C ARG A 217 -7.83 11.51 -0.45
N PRO A 218 -7.37 10.83 -1.51
CA PRO A 218 -6.68 9.55 -1.38
C PRO A 218 -5.37 9.75 -0.64
N ARG A 219 -5.23 9.09 0.52
CA ARG A 219 -3.93 8.95 1.20
C ARG A 219 -3.21 7.70 0.73
N THR A 220 -3.97 6.73 0.24
CA THR A 220 -3.49 5.46 -0.26
C THR A 220 -4.07 5.20 -1.66
N GLY A 221 -3.29 4.50 -2.48
CA GLY A 221 -3.69 4.00 -3.78
C GLY A 221 -3.20 2.58 -3.98
N VAL A 222 -3.88 1.81 -4.83
CA VAL A 222 -3.54 0.42 -5.15
C VAL A 222 -3.30 0.32 -6.65
N SER A 223 -2.21 -0.32 -7.07
CA SER A 223 -1.96 -0.50 -8.50
C SER A 223 -3.07 -1.34 -9.13
N ILE A 224 -3.50 -0.93 -10.32
CA ILE A 224 -4.53 -1.63 -11.08
C ILE A 224 -4.07 -3.06 -11.40
N ASP A 225 -2.79 -3.24 -11.70
CA ASP A 225 -2.14 -4.55 -11.88
C ASP A 225 -2.36 -5.49 -10.68
N LEU A 226 -2.25 -4.95 -9.47
CA LEU A 226 -2.44 -5.72 -8.24
C LEU A 226 -3.91 -6.11 -8.07
N LEU A 227 -4.83 -5.20 -8.43
CA LEU A 227 -6.27 -5.48 -8.42
C LEU A 227 -6.65 -6.53 -9.48
N GLU A 228 -6.02 -6.52 -10.65
CA GLU A 228 -6.21 -7.54 -11.68
C GLU A 228 -5.74 -8.92 -11.21
N ILE A 229 -4.57 -8.98 -10.56
CA ILE A 229 -4.09 -10.21 -9.91
C ILE A 229 -5.08 -10.71 -8.87
N TYR A 230 -5.52 -9.83 -7.99
CA TYR A 230 -6.45 -10.19 -6.93
C TYR A 230 -7.78 -10.73 -7.48
N ARG A 231 -8.32 -10.07 -8.51
CA ARG A 231 -9.53 -10.52 -9.21
C ARG A 231 -9.34 -11.90 -9.84
N ALA A 232 -8.25 -12.10 -10.60
CA ALA A 232 -8.00 -13.37 -11.27
C ALA A 232 -7.74 -14.52 -10.26
N LEU A 233 -7.10 -14.21 -9.13
CA LEU A 233 -6.95 -15.16 -8.02
C LEU A 233 -8.29 -15.54 -7.39
N PHE A 234 -9.16 -14.56 -7.17
CA PHE A 234 -10.48 -14.80 -6.60
C PHE A 234 -11.33 -15.70 -7.52
N GLU A 235 -11.34 -15.42 -8.83
CA GLU A 235 -12.02 -16.21 -9.86
C GLU A 235 -11.51 -17.67 -9.92
N ARG A 236 -10.23 -17.93 -9.56
CA ARG A 236 -9.59 -19.26 -9.62
C ARG A 236 -9.37 -19.92 -8.26
N SER A 237 -9.84 -19.32 -7.16
CA SER A 237 -9.50 -19.69 -5.78
C SER A 237 -9.93 -21.10 -5.36
N CYS A 238 -10.78 -21.76 -6.13
CA CYS A 238 -11.21 -23.15 -5.88
C CYS A 238 -10.05 -24.15 -6.03
N ASP A 239 -9.07 -23.88 -6.90
CA ASP A 239 -7.92 -24.75 -7.16
C ASP A 239 -6.63 -24.13 -6.60
N ALA A 240 -6.50 -24.10 -5.27
CA ALA A 240 -5.45 -23.34 -4.57
C ALA A 240 -4.01 -23.60 -5.06
N ILE A 241 -3.71 -24.79 -5.59
CA ILE A 241 -2.37 -25.16 -6.08
C ILE A 241 -2.06 -24.49 -7.42
N THR A 242 -3.04 -24.40 -8.32
CA THR A 242 -2.88 -23.86 -9.69
C THR A 242 -3.46 -22.47 -9.86
N ALA A 243 -4.21 -21.96 -8.86
CA ALA A 243 -4.89 -20.68 -8.91
C ALA A 243 -3.95 -19.51 -9.25
N LEU A 244 -2.76 -19.48 -8.62
CA LEU A 244 -1.78 -18.42 -8.89
C LEU A 244 -1.22 -18.51 -10.31
N ALA A 245 -0.84 -19.70 -10.77
CA ALA A 245 -0.32 -19.90 -12.12
C ALA A 245 -1.38 -19.54 -13.19
N ALA A 246 -2.63 -19.96 -12.98
CA ALA A 246 -3.75 -19.65 -13.86
C ALA A 246 -4.11 -18.15 -13.84
N ALA A 247 -4.03 -17.50 -12.68
CA ALA A 247 -4.26 -16.05 -12.56
C ALA A 247 -3.18 -15.25 -13.31
N LEU A 248 -1.90 -15.62 -13.13
CA LEU A 248 -0.79 -14.99 -13.85
C LEU A 248 -0.93 -15.18 -15.36
N HIS A 249 -1.27 -16.39 -15.83
CA HIS A 249 -1.53 -16.66 -17.24
C HIS A 249 -2.64 -15.77 -17.79
N THR A 250 -3.76 -15.67 -17.07
CA THR A 250 -4.91 -14.81 -17.46
C THR A 250 -4.49 -13.35 -17.63
N ILE A 251 -3.59 -12.86 -16.78
CA ILE A 251 -3.15 -11.46 -16.80
C ILE A 251 -2.15 -11.22 -17.93
N TYR A 252 -1.21 -12.15 -18.14
CA TYR A 252 -0.30 -12.08 -19.27
C TYR A 252 -1.07 -12.12 -20.60
N ASP A 253 -2.05 -13.01 -20.73
CA ASP A 253 -2.91 -13.07 -21.91
C ASP A 253 -3.69 -11.76 -22.13
N ARG A 254 -4.31 -11.20 -21.08
CA ARG A 254 -5.04 -9.91 -21.16
C ARG A 254 -4.15 -8.74 -21.55
N ARG A 255 -2.86 -8.80 -21.20
CA ARG A 255 -1.85 -7.82 -21.59
C ARG A 255 -1.22 -8.12 -22.95
N GLY A 256 -1.69 -9.12 -23.68
CA GLY A 256 -1.18 -9.46 -25.01
C GLY A 256 0.11 -10.30 -24.99
N PHE A 257 0.59 -10.73 -23.84
CA PHE A 257 1.73 -11.64 -23.72
C PHE A 257 1.27 -13.09 -23.91
N LYS A 258 1.46 -13.63 -25.11
CA LYS A 258 1.20 -15.05 -25.39
C LYS A 258 2.33 -15.90 -24.82
N VAL A 259 1.99 -16.82 -23.91
CA VAL A 259 2.96 -17.82 -23.42
C VAL A 259 3.24 -18.82 -24.54
N LEU A 260 4.39 -18.66 -25.21
CA LEU A 260 4.84 -19.61 -26.22
C LEU A 260 5.50 -20.80 -25.54
N SER A 261 4.90 -21.98 -25.62
CA SER A 261 5.58 -23.22 -25.30
C SER A 261 6.40 -23.64 -26.53
N SER A 262 7.68 -23.95 -26.35
CA SER A 262 8.57 -24.38 -27.44
C SER A 262 8.20 -25.73 -28.06
N ARG A 263 7.21 -26.44 -27.51
CA ARG A 263 6.78 -27.78 -27.96
C ARG A 263 5.32 -27.86 -28.39
N VAL A 264 4.50 -26.86 -28.08
CA VAL A 264 3.06 -26.86 -28.36
C VAL A 264 2.70 -25.43 -28.71
N GLY A 265 2.03 -25.20 -29.84
CA GLY A 265 1.49 -23.88 -30.21
C GLY A 265 0.62 -23.28 -29.09
N PRO A 266 0.14 -22.03 -29.24
CA PRO A 266 -0.56 -21.30 -28.18
C PRO A 266 -1.65 -22.17 -27.56
N TYR A 267 -1.46 -22.59 -26.30
CA TYR A 267 -2.40 -23.47 -25.63
C TYR A 267 -3.54 -22.61 -25.07
N TYR A 268 -4.74 -22.80 -25.61
CA TYR A 268 -5.96 -22.31 -24.97
C TYR A 268 -6.19 -23.16 -23.72
N VAL A 269 -6.16 -22.55 -22.53
CA VAL A 269 -6.73 -23.17 -21.33
C VAL A 269 -8.22 -22.92 -21.39
N PRO A 270 -9.07 -23.93 -21.69
CA PRO A 270 -10.51 -23.71 -21.72
C PRO A 270 -10.98 -23.28 -20.34
N VAL A 271 -11.54 -22.07 -20.26
CA VAL A 271 -12.24 -21.60 -19.07
C VAL A 271 -13.58 -22.31 -19.04
N ASN A 272 -13.63 -23.49 -18.42
CA ASN A 272 -14.90 -24.15 -18.12
C ASN A 272 -15.60 -23.37 -17.01
N ILE A 273 -16.45 -22.43 -17.42
CA ILE A 273 -17.44 -21.79 -16.54
C ILE A 273 -18.60 -22.78 -16.46
N ARG A 274 -18.80 -23.40 -15.30
CA ARG A 274 -20.02 -24.15 -14.94
C ARG A 274 -20.89 -23.28 -14.07
#